data_AF-A0A6M3IFK5-F1
#
_entry.id   AF-A0A6M3IFK5-F1
#
_cell.length_a   1.000
_cell.length_b   1.000
_cell.length_c   1.000
_cell.angle_alpha   90.00
_cell.angle_beta   90.00
_cell.angle_gamma   90.00
#
_symmetry.space_group_name_H-M   'P 1'
#
loop_
_entity.id
_entity.type
_entity.pdbx_description
1 polymer ?
#
loop_
_entity_poly.entity_id
_entity_poly.type
_entity_poly.pdbx_seq_one_letter_code
_entity_poly.pdbx_strand_id
1 'polypeptide(L)' 'MKTYTKTELEEILEKHYKWLQNDGGERTNLRYADLSSANLSSANLSSANLHSTDLSYANLHSANLSYA' A
#
# COMPACT_ATOMS: atom_id res chain seq x y z
N MET A 1 9.78 -7.98 -10.13
CA MET A 1 9.04 -7.32 -9.03
C MET A 1 7.65 -7.93 -8.97
N LYS A 2 7.03 -8.03 -7.80
CA LYS A 2 5.68 -8.61 -7.66
C LYS A 2 4.64 -7.56 -8.05
N THR A 3 3.77 -7.88 -8.99
CA THR A 3 2.61 -7.05 -9.35
C THR A 3 1.38 -7.47 -8.54
N TYR A 4 0.41 -6.57 -8.42
CA TYR A 4 -0.85 -6.81 -7.73
C TYR A 4 -1.99 -6.41 -8.65
N THR A 5 -3.00 -7.26 -8.75
CA THR A 5 -4.29 -6.88 -9.33
C THR A 5 -4.94 -5.81 -8.46
N LYS A 6 -5.91 -5.09 -9.02
CA LYS A 6 -6.70 -4.10 -8.26
C LYS A 6 -7.30 -4.71 -6.98
N THR A 7 -7.88 -5.90 -7.09
CA THR A 7 -8.54 -6.57 -5.96
C THR A 7 -7.55 -7.02 -4.90
N GLU A 8 -6.39 -7.56 -5.28
CA GLU A 8 -5.34 -7.90 -4.30
C GLU A 8 -4.83 -6.66 -3.57
N LEU A 9 -4.66 -5.54 -4.29
CA LEU A 9 -4.24 -4.28 -3.69
C LEU A 9 -5.29 -3.74 -2.72
N GLU A 10 -6.57 -3.81 -3.08
CA GLU A 10 -7.69 -3.44 -2.20
C GLU A 10 -7.72 -4.31 -0.93
N GLU A 11 -7.54 -5.63 -1.04
CA GLU A 11 -7.47 -6.53 0.11
C GLU A 11 -6.30 -6.19 1.04
N ILE A 12 -5.14 -5.84 0.48
CA ILE A 12 -3.97 -5.41 1.26
C ILE A 12 -4.25 -4.11 2.00
N LEU A 13 -4.87 -3.13 1.35
CA LEU A 13 -5.23 -1.85 1.97
C LEU A 13 -6.26 -2.03 3.09
N GLU A 14 -7.24 -2.91 2.89
CA GLU A 14 -8.24 -3.29 3.90
C GLU A 14 -7.58 -3.91 5.14
N LYS A 15 -6.68 -4.88 4.94
CA LYS A 15 -5.91 -5.50 6.04
C LYS A 15 -5.03 -4.48 6.75
N HIS A 16 -4.40 -3.59 6.01
CA HIS A 16 -3.59 -2.53 6.61
C HIS A 16 -4.41 -1.57 7.46
N TYR A 17 -5.58 -1.19 6.96
CA TYR A 17 -6.50 -0.32 7.68
C TYR A 17 -6.92 -0.96 9.01
N LYS A 18 -7.29 -2.25 8.99
CA LYS A 18 -7.61 -2.99 10.22
C LYS A 18 -6.44 -3.05 11.18
N TRP A 19 -5.20 -3.22 10.68
CA TRP A 19 -4.00 -3.18 11.51
C TRP A 19 -3.83 -1.84 12.23
N LEU A 20 -4.02 -0.72 11.52
CA LEU A 20 -3.94 0.62 12.11
C LEU A 20 -4.99 0.85 13.21
N GLN A 21 -6.14 0.19 13.10
CA GLN A 21 -7.24 0.28 14.08
C GLN A 21 -7.18 -0.76 15.20
N ASN A 22 -6.15 -1.61 15.23
CA ASN A 22 -6.07 -2.76 16.14
C ASN A 22 -7.22 -3.78 16.00
N ASP A 23 -7.74 -3.95 14.78
CA ASP A 23 -8.90 -4.81 14.45
C ASP A 23 -8.50 -6.10 13.68
N GLY A 24 -7.37 -6.72 14.06
CA GLY A 24 -6.98 -8.05 13.55
C GLY A 24 -6.41 -8.09 12.11
N GLY A 25 -6.07 -6.95 11.52
CA GLY A 25 -5.36 -6.86 10.24
C GLY A 25 -3.84 -7.05 10.35
N GLU A 26 -3.12 -6.81 9.25
CA GLU A 26 -1.65 -6.90 9.22
C GLU A 26 -0.98 -5.65 8.63
N ARG A 27 0.22 -5.34 9.13
CA ARG A 27 1.06 -4.27 8.60
C ARG A 27 1.47 -4.63 7.16
N THR A 28 1.26 -3.70 6.22
CA THR A 28 1.53 -3.94 4.80
C THR A 28 3.02 -4.04 4.52
N ASN A 29 3.41 -5.10 3.79
CA ASN A 29 4.75 -5.26 3.24
C ASN A 29 4.66 -5.39 1.71
N LEU A 30 5.08 -4.33 1.01
CA LEU A 30 5.11 -4.23 -0.45
C LEU A 30 6.55 -4.11 -0.96
N ARG A 31 7.53 -4.58 -0.17
CA ARG A 31 8.95 -4.55 -0.56
C ARG A 31 9.14 -5.21 -1.93
N TYR A 32 9.85 -4.53 -2.83
CA TYR A 32 10.08 -4.98 -4.22
C TYR A 32 8.81 -5.19 -5.07
N ALA A 33 7.68 -4.61 -4.67
CA ALA A 33 6.47 -4.61 -5.47
C ALA A 33 6.58 -3.63 -6.65
N ASP A 34 5.98 -4.01 -7.77
CA ASP A 34 5.68 -3.10 -8.86
C ASP A 34 4.25 -2.59 -8.69
N LEU A 35 4.13 -1.34 -8.27
CA LEU A 35 2.89 -0.58 -8.15
C LEU A 35 2.89 0.60 -9.13
N SER A 36 3.67 0.47 -10.21
CA SER A 36 3.73 1.51 -11.23
C SER A 36 2.33 1.73 -11.81
N SER A 37 1.96 3.00 -11.99
CA SER A 37 0.63 3.43 -12.46
C SER A 37 -0.56 3.01 -11.56
N ALA A 38 -0.33 2.47 -10.36
CA ALA A 38 -1.41 2.08 -9.46
C ALA A 38 -2.20 3.29 -8.96
N ASN A 39 -3.51 3.14 -8.78
CA ASN A 39 -4.32 4.15 -8.09
C ASN A 39 -4.30 3.90 -6.59
N LEU A 40 -3.52 4.69 -5.85
CA LEU A 40 -3.37 4.66 -4.40
C LEU A 40 -3.92 5.95 -3.76
N SER A 41 -4.82 6.66 -4.46
CA SER A 41 -5.39 7.90 -3.95
C SER A 41 -6.07 7.68 -2.61
N SER A 42 -5.79 8.53 -1.62
CA SER A 42 -6.32 8.46 -0.26
C SER A 42 -5.97 7.17 0.50
N ALA A 43 -5.07 6.33 -0.03
CA ALA A 43 -4.63 5.14 0.69
C ALA A 43 -3.85 5.55 1.94
N ASN A 44 -4.19 4.97 3.09
CA ASN A 44 -3.33 5.03 4.25
C ASN A 44 -2.35 3.85 4.15
N LEU A 45 -1.08 4.13 3.89
CA LEU A 45 0.03 3.18 3.88
C LEU A 45 1.05 3.58 4.96
N SER A 46 0.61 4.30 6.00
CA SER A 46 1.51 4.75 7.05
C SER A 46 2.14 3.56 7.76
N SER A 47 3.44 3.64 8.01
CA SER A 47 4.22 2.53 8.53
C SER A 47 4.21 1.28 7.63
N ALA A 48 3.81 1.32 6.37
CA ALA A 48 4.03 0.17 5.47
C ALA A 48 5.54 -0.11 5.29
N ASN A 49 5.91 -1.22 4.67
CA ASN A 49 7.27 -1.42 4.15
C ASN A 49 7.23 -1.27 2.63
N LEU A 50 7.67 -0.12 2.12
CA LEU A 50 7.73 0.19 0.69
C LEU A 50 9.17 0.13 0.15
N HIS A 51 10.09 -0.55 0.83
CA HIS A 51 11.49 -0.61 0.40
C HIS A 51 11.62 -1.20 -1.01
N SER A 52 12.23 -0.42 -1.91
CA SER A 52 12.40 -0.79 -3.32
C SER A 52 11.08 -1.09 -4.07
N THR A 53 9.96 -0.55 -3.61
CA THR A 53 8.69 -0.56 -4.37
C THR A 53 8.79 0.43 -5.53
N ASP A 54 8.37 0.02 -6.72
CA ASP A 54 8.21 0.94 -7.84
C ASP A 54 6.83 1.61 -7.74
N LEU A 55 6.84 2.93 -7.52
CA LEU A 55 5.65 3.80 -7.46
C LEU A 55 5.60 4.75 -8.66
N SER A 56 6.39 4.51 -9.71
CA SER A 56 6.43 5.37 -10.89
C SER A 56 5.03 5.51 -11.49
N TYR A 57 4.59 6.76 -11.72
CA TYR A 57 3.26 7.10 -12.23
C TYR A 57 2.06 6.70 -11.34
N ALA A 58 2.28 6.20 -10.12
CA ALA A 58 1.18 5.90 -9.21
C ALA A 58 0.43 7.18 -8.82
N ASN A 59 -0.90 7.10 -8.74
CA ASN A 59 -1.71 8.19 -8.20
C ASN A 59 -1.66 8.13 -6.67
N LEU A 60 -0.88 9.03 -6.06
CA LEU A 60 -0.71 9.15 -4.60
C LEU A 60 -1.45 10.37 -4.01
N HIS A 61 -2.42 10.92 -4.73
CA HIS A 61 -3.17 12.08 -4.24
C HIS A 61 -3.80 11.78 -2.87
N SER A 62 -3.45 12.58 -1.85
CA SER A 62 -3.89 12.42 -0.46
C SER A 62 -3.52 11.08 0.21
N ALA A 63 -2.58 10.31 -0.37
CA ALA A 63 -2.09 9.09 0.27
C ALA A 63 -1.24 9.43 1.50
N ASN A 64 -1.39 8.67 2.58
CA ASN A 64 -0.53 8.79 3.75
C ASN A 64 0.60 7.76 3.67
N LEU A 65 1.82 8.23 3.39
CA LEU A 65 3.04 7.41 3.33
C LEU A 65 3.96 7.65 4.55
N SER A 66 3.45 8.23 5.63
CA SER A 66 4.27 8.54 6.80
C SER A 66 4.91 7.27 7.35
N TYR A 67 6.23 7.26 7.52
CA TYR A 67 7.01 6.12 8.02
C TYR A 67 6.99 4.85 7.14
N ALA A 68 6.59 4.97 5.87
CA ALA A 68 6.56 3.88 4.90
C ALA A 68 7.94 3.50 4.33
#